data_AF-A0AAV0T440-F1
#
_entry.id   AF-A0AAV0T440-F1
#
_cell.length_a   1.000
_cell.length_b   1.000
_cell.length_c   1.000
_cell.angle_alpha   90.00
_cell.angle_beta   90.00
_cell.angle_gamma   90.00
#
_symmetry.space_group_name_H-M   'P 1'
#
loop_
_entity.id
_entity.type
_entity.pdbx_description
1 polymer ?
#
loop_
_entity_poly.entity_id
_entity_poly.type
_entity_poly.pdbx_seq_one_letter_code
_entity_poly.pdbx_strand_id
1 'polypeptide(L)'
;MSLGIVLYCHDCVLHVAIATTLHGVAAADDSLVVNLVMLILSHVLEFETSRLAQNPMSNCVSPFVSEGLIKTITRLCATYLAPNALLDSRKVSPAILQDFGCQSGDRASELLNFLFQQAMVYLLHWPTQPVVMENLIEFLLVLSNTGAINPVLSSQMWQSLVQANASAESFIAASAGKNEPTLNAAVARIPSSLRGQLTEALCRAGMASVDLNMRTAHFQAMSEPVEQRLQQLIALPTFESKQTVNDVRLQEELKMLIEMYSGIARSAEPNSHTAITAFCLPALPVIVKIFQIFQGDSQIANLILNFFCLMVEAQLCYFPPRDALQVYTASDNLIRAYCRNNLGKKSLLDDAEEENYVGLLALLTLLSHLVQVIPLMTEQLLAYPSLSKQYFTLVSYMVEVYGEKLVSLSSELFQMLLHSLLVGFRHVSVDVVRNSFQALGELATYHWKAMQDQKPGLDATLPTASRDIYGVPAPYLPYGAFR
;
A
#
# COMPACT_ATOMS: atom_id res chain seq x y z
N MET A 1 12.26 -5.85 -15.46
CA MET A 1 11.00 -5.19 -15.81
C MET A 1 10.39 -4.67 -14.53
N SER A 2 10.62 -3.39 -14.25
CA SER A 2 10.22 -2.75 -13.00
C SER A 2 8.87 -2.08 -13.23
N LEU A 3 7.78 -2.70 -12.77
CA LEU A 3 6.53 -1.98 -12.54
C LEU A 3 6.72 -1.14 -11.27
N GLY A 4 7.48 -0.04 -11.42
CA GLY A 4 7.29 1.11 -10.57
C GLY A 4 5.91 1.68 -10.87
N ILE A 5 5.22 2.13 -9.83
CA ILE A 5 3.90 2.78 -9.88
C ILE A 5 3.89 3.80 -11.01
N VAL A 6 3.36 3.37 -12.16
CA VAL A 6 2.89 4.28 -13.18
C VAL A 6 1.53 4.70 -12.65
N LEU A 7 1.50 5.83 -11.95
CA LEU A 7 0.33 6.71 -12.03
C LEU A 7 0.18 7.01 -13.52
N TYR A 8 -0.60 6.16 -14.20
CA TYR A 8 -1.05 6.37 -15.56
C TYR A 8 -1.96 7.58 -15.49
N CYS A 9 -1.32 8.75 -15.52
CA CYS A 9 -1.94 9.98 -15.97
C CYS A 9 -2.25 9.72 -17.45
N HIS A 10 -3.43 9.16 -17.70
CA HIS A 10 -3.92 8.91 -19.06
C HIS A 10 -4.16 10.22 -19.85
N ASP A 11 -3.79 11.37 -19.25
CA ASP A 11 -3.80 12.73 -19.80
C ASP A 11 -2.38 13.37 -19.88
N CYS A 12 -1.29 12.59 -19.89
CA CYS A 12 0.09 13.09 -20.07
C CYS A 12 0.40 13.71 -21.47
N VAL A 13 -0.61 14.10 -22.25
CA VAL A 13 -0.45 14.82 -23.53
C VAL A 13 -0.68 16.33 -23.39
N LEU A 14 -0.90 16.88 -22.19
CA LEU A 14 -0.96 18.33 -21.99
C LEU A 14 0.42 19.02 -21.79
N HIS A 15 1.54 18.35 -22.11
CA HIS A 15 2.88 18.90 -21.88
C HIS A 15 3.47 19.71 -23.06
N VAL A 16 2.76 19.85 -24.19
CA VAL A 16 3.34 20.48 -25.40
C VAL A 16 2.53 21.67 -25.94
N ALA A 17 1.30 21.92 -25.51
CA ALA A 17 0.46 22.99 -26.07
C ALA A 17 0.44 24.31 -25.27
N ILE A 18 0.97 24.34 -24.03
CA ILE A 18 0.97 25.54 -23.18
C ILE A 18 2.13 26.49 -23.52
N ALA A 19 3.25 25.96 -24.03
CA ALA A 19 4.46 26.72 -24.30
C ALA A 19 4.31 27.77 -25.43
N THR A 20 3.44 27.49 -26.41
CA THR A 20 3.28 28.33 -27.62
C THR A 20 2.27 29.48 -27.45
N THR A 21 1.35 29.41 -26.50
CA THR A 21 0.28 30.43 -26.30
C THR A 21 0.59 31.46 -25.21
N LEU A 22 1.57 31.22 -24.33
CA LEU A 22 1.84 32.07 -23.15
C LEU A 22 3.17 32.84 -23.18
N HIS A 23 3.87 32.87 -24.31
CA HIS A 23 5.16 33.57 -24.44
C HIS A 23 5.07 35.12 -24.31
N GLY A 24 3.88 35.69 -24.07
CA GLY A 24 3.65 37.14 -24.03
C GLY A 24 3.08 37.71 -22.73
N VAL A 25 2.72 36.90 -21.73
CA VAL A 25 2.11 37.40 -20.48
C VAL A 25 3.16 37.45 -19.37
N ALA A 26 3.60 38.66 -19.02
CA ALA A 26 4.67 38.89 -18.06
C ALA A 26 4.21 38.95 -16.59
N ALA A 27 2.92 39.20 -16.33
CA ALA A 27 2.35 39.34 -14.98
C ALA A 27 1.24 38.32 -14.73
N ALA A 28 1.19 37.75 -13.52
CA ALA A 28 0.17 36.77 -13.11
C ALA A 28 -1.28 37.30 -13.24
N ASP A 29 -1.52 38.56 -12.88
CA ASP A 29 -2.85 39.20 -12.87
C ASP A 29 -3.50 39.27 -14.27
N ASP A 30 -2.70 39.31 -15.33
CA ASP A 30 -3.15 39.37 -16.72
C ASP A 30 -3.41 37.98 -17.34
N SER A 31 -3.05 36.89 -16.63
CA SER A 31 -3.18 35.53 -17.13
C SER A 31 -4.55 34.94 -16.81
N LEU A 32 -5.38 34.73 -17.85
CA LEU A 32 -6.67 34.05 -17.73
C LEU A 32 -6.57 32.65 -17.12
N VAL A 33 -5.46 31.95 -17.37
CA VAL A 33 -5.23 30.60 -16.82
C VAL A 33 -4.97 30.68 -15.32
N VAL A 34 -4.08 31.59 -14.88
CA VAL A 34 -3.77 31.78 -13.46
C VAL A 34 -5.03 32.21 -12.70
N ASN A 35 -5.77 33.19 -13.25
CA ASN A 35 -7.01 33.69 -12.66
C ASN A 35 -8.08 32.59 -12.52
N LEU A 36 -8.26 31.73 -13.54
CA LEU A 36 -9.20 30.61 -13.46
C LEU A 36 -8.77 29.58 -12.41
N VAL A 37 -7.48 29.24 -12.35
CA VAL A 37 -6.96 28.28 -11.37
C VAL A 37 -7.12 28.84 -9.96
N MET A 38 -6.78 30.10 -9.72
CA MET A 38 -6.97 30.77 -8.42
C MET A 38 -8.44 30.93 -8.02
N LEU A 39 -9.34 31.15 -8.98
CA LEU A 39 -10.78 31.16 -8.72
C LEU A 39 -11.24 29.82 -8.14
N ILE A 40 -10.80 28.70 -8.74
CA ILE A 40 -11.18 27.36 -8.29
C ILE A 40 -10.49 26.99 -6.98
N LEU A 41 -9.16 27.13 -6.92
CA LEU A 41 -8.34 26.71 -5.77
C LEU A 41 -8.64 27.52 -4.51
N SER A 42 -8.91 28.82 -4.64
CA SER A 42 -9.14 29.69 -3.49
C SER A 42 -10.63 29.97 -3.27
N HIS A 43 -11.29 30.62 -4.23
CA HIS A 43 -12.60 31.21 -3.98
C HIS A 43 -13.74 30.19 -3.95
N VAL A 44 -13.79 29.29 -4.94
CA VAL A 44 -14.84 28.26 -5.00
C VAL A 44 -14.69 27.29 -3.82
N LEU A 45 -13.45 26.90 -3.50
CA LEU A 45 -13.16 26.05 -2.36
C LEU A 45 -13.53 26.70 -1.04
N GLU A 46 -13.08 27.93 -0.78
CA GLU A 46 -13.42 28.68 0.44
C GLU A 46 -14.92 28.85 0.62
N PHE A 47 -15.63 29.14 -0.47
CA PHE A 47 -17.08 29.26 -0.44
C PHE A 47 -17.75 27.95 -0.05
N GLU A 48 -17.26 26.82 -0.57
CA GLU A 48 -17.80 25.51 -0.27
C GLU A 48 -17.56 25.14 1.20
N THR A 49 -16.31 25.22 1.64
CA THR A 49 -15.88 24.83 3.00
C THR A 49 -16.47 25.75 4.07
N SER A 50 -16.63 27.04 3.80
CA SER A 50 -17.26 27.97 4.74
C SER A 50 -18.70 27.57 5.06
N ARG A 51 -19.46 27.08 4.06
CA ARG A 51 -20.83 26.59 4.29
C ARG A 51 -20.84 25.26 5.00
N LEU A 52 -19.90 24.37 4.65
CA LEU A 52 -19.72 23.10 5.33
C LEU A 52 -19.45 23.32 6.82
N ALA A 53 -18.54 24.24 7.17
CA ALA A 53 -18.22 24.59 8.55
C ALA A 53 -19.41 25.20 9.31
N GLN A 54 -20.23 26.02 8.64
CA GLN A 54 -21.40 26.64 9.27
C GLN A 54 -22.52 25.63 9.56
N ASN A 55 -22.83 24.75 8.62
CA ASN A 55 -23.88 23.74 8.80
C ASN A 55 -23.60 22.49 7.94
N PRO A 56 -22.93 21.47 8.50
CA PRO A 56 -22.59 20.24 7.79
C PRO A 56 -23.78 19.39 7.33
N MET A 57 -24.94 19.60 7.95
CA MET A 57 -26.17 18.87 7.67
C MET A 57 -27.13 19.68 6.78
N SER A 58 -26.67 20.82 6.26
CA SER A 58 -27.48 21.66 5.38
C SER A 58 -27.72 20.97 4.04
N ASN A 59 -28.97 21.01 3.56
CA ASN A 59 -29.34 20.54 2.23
C ASN A 59 -28.66 21.34 1.09
N CYS A 60 -28.03 22.47 1.40
CA CYS A 60 -27.30 23.31 0.45
C CYS A 60 -25.82 22.89 0.27
N VAL A 61 -25.35 21.90 1.04
CA VAL A 61 -24.00 21.33 0.91
C VAL A 61 -24.15 19.91 0.39
N SER A 62 -23.38 19.56 -0.65
CA SER A 62 -23.53 18.29 -1.36
C SER A 62 -22.20 17.55 -1.38
N PRO A 63 -22.09 16.36 -0.76
CA PRO A 63 -20.89 15.53 -0.84
C PRO A 63 -20.44 15.25 -2.27
N PHE A 64 -21.37 15.14 -3.21
CA PHE A 64 -21.08 14.92 -4.63
C PHE A 64 -20.40 16.14 -5.29
N VAL A 65 -20.81 17.36 -4.93
CA VAL A 65 -20.15 18.58 -5.40
C VAL A 65 -18.75 18.68 -4.80
N SER A 66 -18.60 18.39 -3.51
CA SER A 66 -17.32 18.40 -2.80
C SER A 66 -16.36 17.36 -3.38
N GLU A 67 -16.83 16.16 -3.71
CA GLU A 67 -16.05 15.14 -4.42
C GLU A 67 -15.46 15.71 -5.73
N GLY A 68 -16.32 16.26 -6.61
CA GLY A 68 -15.87 16.80 -7.89
C GLY A 68 -14.91 17.99 -7.73
N LEU A 69 -15.14 18.83 -6.71
CA LEU A 69 -14.30 19.98 -6.40
C LEU A 69 -12.92 19.52 -5.89
N ILE A 70 -12.86 18.60 -4.93
CA ILE A 70 -11.60 18.06 -4.39
C ILE A 70 -10.81 17.35 -5.50
N LYS A 71 -11.46 16.55 -6.36
CA LYS A 71 -10.80 15.93 -7.53
C LYS A 71 -10.19 16.98 -8.46
N THR A 72 -10.94 18.05 -8.74
CA THR A 72 -10.47 19.15 -9.60
C THR A 72 -9.27 19.86 -8.97
N ILE A 73 -9.34 20.19 -7.68
CA ILE A 73 -8.25 20.82 -6.92
C ILE A 73 -7.01 19.91 -6.91
N THR A 74 -7.20 18.62 -6.66
CA THR A 74 -6.13 17.61 -6.66
C THR A 74 -5.40 17.59 -8.00
N ARG A 75 -6.15 17.55 -9.11
CA ARG A 75 -5.58 17.61 -10.46
C ARG A 75 -4.84 18.92 -10.73
N LEU A 76 -5.43 20.05 -10.32
CA LEU A 76 -4.81 21.37 -10.50
C LEU A 76 -3.51 21.49 -9.68
N CYS A 77 -3.48 20.98 -8.45
CA CYS A 77 -2.28 20.97 -7.62
C CYS A 77 -1.18 20.10 -8.23
N ALA A 78 -1.52 18.88 -8.66
CA ALA A 78 -0.56 17.99 -9.33
C ALA A 78 0.04 18.59 -10.61
N THR A 79 -0.71 19.46 -11.29
CA THR A 79 -0.30 20.05 -12.59
C THR A 79 0.45 21.36 -12.42
N TYR A 80 -0.02 22.24 -11.54
CA TYR A 80 0.46 23.62 -11.46
C TYR A 80 1.22 23.93 -10.17
N LEU A 81 0.85 23.33 -9.04
CA LEU A 81 1.40 23.71 -7.73
C LEU A 81 2.75 23.04 -7.51
N ALA A 82 3.78 23.72 -7.98
CA ALA A 82 5.18 23.40 -7.76
C ALA A 82 5.59 21.94 -8.04
N PRO A 83 5.07 21.24 -9.07
CA PRO A 83 5.58 19.91 -9.39
C PRO A 83 7.04 20.00 -9.85
N ASN A 84 7.80 18.93 -9.64
CA ASN A 84 9.18 18.80 -10.13
C ASN A 84 9.32 19.11 -11.63
N ALA A 85 8.24 18.95 -12.40
CA ALA A 85 8.17 19.32 -13.83
C ALA A 85 8.36 20.82 -14.11
N LEU A 86 8.11 21.70 -13.14
CA LEU A 86 8.35 23.16 -13.27
C LEU A 86 9.80 23.57 -13.01
N LEU A 87 10.69 22.64 -12.66
CA LEU A 87 12.10 22.92 -12.43
C LEU A 87 12.83 23.39 -13.70
N ASP A 88 12.34 23.01 -14.88
CA ASP A 88 12.82 23.48 -16.18
C ASP A 88 12.21 24.87 -16.50
N SER A 89 12.57 25.87 -15.69
CA SER A 89 12.04 27.24 -15.72
C SER A 89 12.16 27.96 -17.08
N ARG A 90 12.98 27.44 -18.00
CA ARG A 90 13.16 27.99 -19.36
C ARG A 90 11.98 27.74 -20.30
N LYS A 91 11.06 26.83 -19.96
CA LYS A 91 9.92 26.44 -20.83
C LYS A 91 8.55 26.81 -20.25
N VAL A 92 8.50 27.41 -19.07
CA VAL A 92 7.26 27.74 -18.35
C VAL A 92 7.05 29.25 -18.38
N SER A 93 5.80 29.69 -18.49
CA SER A 93 5.50 31.13 -18.47
C SER A 93 5.84 31.75 -17.11
N PRO A 94 6.42 32.98 -17.08
CA PRO A 94 6.75 33.65 -15.83
C PRO A 94 5.55 33.85 -14.89
N ALA A 95 4.36 34.10 -15.45
CA ALA A 95 3.11 34.24 -14.71
C ALA A 95 2.73 32.99 -13.90
N ILE A 96 2.94 31.77 -14.44
CA ILE A 96 2.66 30.52 -13.73
C ILE A 96 3.70 30.30 -12.63
N LEU A 97 4.97 30.58 -12.91
CA LEU A 97 6.04 30.45 -11.92
C LEU A 97 5.85 31.41 -10.75
N GLN A 98 5.36 32.62 -11.00
CA GLN A 98 5.15 33.64 -9.97
C GLN A 98 4.19 33.20 -8.85
N ASP A 99 3.08 32.53 -9.19
CA ASP A 99 2.06 32.16 -8.21
C ASP A 99 2.15 30.69 -7.77
N PHE A 100 2.66 29.81 -8.63
CA PHE A 100 2.65 28.37 -8.38
C PHE A 100 4.04 27.72 -8.33
N GLY A 101 5.13 28.43 -8.61
CA GLY A 101 6.48 27.88 -8.60
C GLY A 101 7.16 27.95 -7.23
N CYS A 102 8.04 26.97 -6.92
CA CYS A 102 8.87 26.97 -5.69
C CYS A 102 9.92 28.09 -5.63
N GLN A 103 10.31 28.67 -6.77
CA GLN A 103 11.48 29.56 -6.87
C GLN A 103 11.13 31.04 -6.68
N SER A 104 9.84 31.39 -6.70
CA SER A 104 9.34 32.75 -6.80
C SER A 104 8.39 33.08 -5.64
N GLY A 105 8.95 33.21 -4.44
CA GLY A 105 8.24 33.69 -3.25
C GLY A 105 7.41 32.63 -2.52
N ASP A 106 6.87 33.02 -1.35
CA ASP A 106 6.10 32.15 -0.46
C ASP A 106 4.67 31.84 -0.95
N ARG A 107 4.23 32.40 -2.09
CA ARG A 107 2.83 32.28 -2.57
C ARG A 107 2.36 30.83 -2.78
N ALA A 108 3.19 29.99 -3.40
CA ALA A 108 2.84 28.59 -3.60
C ALA A 108 2.69 27.85 -2.26
N SER A 109 3.56 28.15 -1.29
CA SER A 109 3.49 27.61 0.07
C SER A 109 2.29 28.13 0.85
N GLU A 110 1.97 29.42 0.73
CA GLU A 110 0.78 30.06 1.31
C GLU A 110 -0.51 29.45 0.76
N LEU A 111 -0.59 29.30 -0.57
CA LEU A 111 -1.71 28.65 -1.24
C LEU A 111 -1.85 27.20 -0.79
N LEU A 112 -0.75 26.44 -0.73
CA LEU A 112 -0.76 25.07 -0.25
C LEU A 112 -1.25 24.97 1.20
N ASN A 113 -0.78 25.88 2.07
CA ASN A 113 -1.24 25.95 3.45
C ASN A 113 -2.73 26.29 3.53
N PHE A 114 -3.22 27.24 2.75
CA PHE A 114 -4.65 27.54 2.63
C PHE A 114 -5.45 26.30 2.18
N LEU A 115 -5.01 25.60 1.14
CA LEU A 115 -5.69 24.40 0.64
C LEU A 115 -5.73 23.29 1.70
N PHE A 116 -4.65 23.13 2.48
CA PHE A 116 -4.63 22.21 3.61
C PHE A 116 -5.63 22.62 4.71
N GLN A 117 -5.78 23.91 5.01
CA GLN A 117 -6.81 24.39 5.94
C GLN A 117 -8.22 24.05 5.45
N GLN A 118 -8.48 24.19 4.15
CA GLN A 118 -9.76 23.82 3.57
C GLN A 118 -10.00 22.30 3.62
N ALA A 119 -8.96 21.50 3.36
CA ALA A 119 -9.00 20.05 3.54
C ALA A 119 -9.35 19.64 4.98
N MET A 120 -8.82 20.36 5.97
CA MET A 120 -9.15 20.13 7.38
C MET A 120 -10.63 20.36 7.71
N VAL A 121 -11.30 21.30 7.03
CA VAL A 121 -12.74 21.52 7.22
C VAL A 121 -13.54 20.28 6.81
N TYR A 122 -13.21 19.63 5.68
CA TYR A 122 -13.85 18.39 5.28
C TYR A 122 -13.63 17.26 6.28
N LEU A 123 -12.39 17.08 6.75
CA LEU A 123 -12.06 16.04 7.72
C LEU A 123 -12.82 16.22 9.03
N LEU A 124 -12.93 17.47 9.53
CA LEU A 124 -13.62 17.77 10.79
C LEU A 124 -15.13 17.50 10.72
N HIS A 125 -15.77 17.82 9.60
CA HIS A 125 -17.23 17.82 9.51
C HIS A 125 -17.78 16.55 8.84
N TRP A 126 -17.05 15.93 7.92
CA TRP A 126 -17.46 14.73 7.18
C TRP A 126 -16.45 13.56 7.26
N PRO A 127 -15.96 13.18 8.46
CA PRO A 127 -14.98 12.10 8.62
C PRO A 127 -15.49 10.70 8.20
N THR A 128 -16.81 10.54 8.09
CA THR A 128 -17.48 9.28 7.74
C THR A 128 -18.08 9.28 6.33
N GLN A 129 -17.84 10.31 5.52
CA GLN A 129 -18.27 10.34 4.11
C GLN A 129 -17.18 9.68 3.26
N PRO A 130 -17.32 8.40 2.86
CA PRO A 130 -16.19 7.62 2.35
C PRO A 130 -15.57 8.22 1.10
N VAL A 131 -16.40 8.57 0.11
CA VAL A 131 -15.92 9.12 -1.17
C VAL A 131 -15.25 10.49 -0.98
N VAL A 132 -15.79 11.35 -0.11
CA VAL A 132 -15.14 12.65 0.19
C VAL A 132 -13.78 12.43 0.84
N MET A 133 -13.72 11.53 1.81
CA MET A 133 -12.48 11.21 2.52
C MET A 133 -11.43 10.55 1.61
N GLU A 134 -11.82 9.66 0.70
CA GLU A 134 -10.92 9.06 -0.30
C GLU A 134 -10.26 10.15 -1.16
N ASN A 135 -11.06 11.08 -1.69
CA ASN A 135 -10.54 12.18 -2.50
C ASN A 135 -9.71 13.17 -1.68
N LEU A 136 -10.04 13.36 -0.40
CA LEU A 136 -9.24 14.17 0.51
C LEU A 136 -7.87 13.54 0.77
N ILE A 137 -7.82 12.22 0.93
CA ILE A 137 -6.57 11.48 1.12
C ILE A 137 -5.74 11.50 -0.17
N GLU A 138 -6.37 11.33 -1.33
CA GLU A 138 -5.71 11.48 -2.64
C GLU A 138 -5.11 12.87 -2.80
N PHE A 139 -5.85 13.92 -2.41
CA PHE A 139 -5.34 15.28 -2.36
C PHE A 139 -4.08 15.40 -1.49
N LEU A 140 -4.10 14.86 -0.26
CA LEU A 140 -2.94 14.88 0.65
C LEU A 140 -1.74 14.10 0.08
N LEU A 141 -1.96 13.00 -0.64
CA LEU A 141 -0.91 12.26 -1.34
C LEU A 141 -0.32 13.07 -2.50
N VAL A 142 -1.11 13.88 -3.20
CA VAL A 142 -0.57 14.81 -4.20
C VAL A 142 0.25 15.90 -3.54
N LEU A 143 -0.17 16.41 -2.38
CA LEU A 143 0.56 17.47 -1.67
C LEU A 143 2.00 17.07 -1.33
N SER A 144 2.26 15.80 -0.98
CA SER A 144 3.61 15.32 -0.70
C SER A 144 4.57 15.48 -1.89
N ASN A 145 4.06 15.65 -3.11
CA ASN A 145 4.85 15.74 -4.34
C ASN A 145 5.03 17.18 -4.86
N THR A 146 4.44 18.18 -4.20
CA THR A 146 4.40 19.58 -4.65
C THR A 146 5.67 20.39 -4.37
N GLY A 147 6.70 19.84 -3.74
CA GLY A 147 7.95 20.56 -3.41
C GLY A 147 7.81 21.72 -2.39
N ALA A 148 6.59 22.22 -2.13
CA ALA A 148 6.27 23.32 -1.24
C ALA A 148 5.70 22.86 0.12
N ILE A 149 5.83 21.57 0.46
CA ILE A 149 5.18 20.96 1.63
C ILE A 149 5.81 21.39 2.97
N ASN A 150 7.09 21.77 3.00
CA ASN A 150 7.84 22.04 4.24
C ASN A 150 7.21 23.09 5.17
N PRO A 151 6.76 24.26 4.68
CA PRO A 151 6.04 25.23 5.52
C PRO A 151 4.75 24.66 6.12
N VAL A 152 4.03 23.82 5.37
CA VAL A 152 2.80 23.16 5.86
C VAL A 152 3.13 22.16 6.96
N LEU A 153 4.18 21.35 6.79
CA LEU A 153 4.64 20.39 7.81
C LEU A 153 5.01 21.07 9.14
N SER A 154 5.46 22.33 9.08
CA SER A 154 5.82 23.14 10.25
C SER A 154 4.60 23.78 10.92
N SER A 155 3.42 23.74 10.29
CA SER A 155 2.22 24.37 10.82
C SER A 155 1.66 23.61 12.02
N GLN A 156 1.10 24.35 12.99
CA GLN A 156 0.46 23.75 14.17
C GLN A 156 -0.71 22.83 13.77
N MET A 157 -1.44 23.18 12.71
CA MET A 157 -2.59 22.41 12.24
C MET A 157 -2.17 21.04 11.70
N TRP A 158 -1.07 20.99 10.94
CA TRP A 158 -0.49 19.75 10.47
C TRP A 158 -0.04 18.85 11.62
N GLN A 159 0.70 19.41 12.59
CA GLN A 159 1.15 18.65 13.76
C GLN A 159 -0.03 18.13 14.60
N SER A 160 -1.10 18.92 14.73
CA SER A 160 -2.32 18.48 15.39
C SER A 160 -3.01 17.33 14.66
N LEU A 161 -3.04 17.34 13.32
CA LEU A 161 -3.57 16.22 12.52
C LEU A 161 -2.74 14.95 12.69
N VAL A 162 -1.41 15.07 12.62
CA VAL A 162 -0.47 13.97 12.84
C VAL A 162 -0.70 13.32 14.20
N GLN A 163 -0.75 14.14 15.25
CA GLN A 163 -0.98 13.65 16.61
C GLN A 163 -2.37 13.02 16.76
N ALA A 164 -3.41 13.66 16.22
CA ALA A 164 -4.79 13.16 16.27
C ALA A 164 -4.93 11.82 15.54
N ASN A 165 -4.30 11.69 14.37
CA ASN A 165 -4.23 10.43 13.65
C ASN A 165 -3.50 9.39 14.51
N ALA A 166 -2.27 9.63 14.94
CA ALA A 166 -1.50 8.62 15.67
C ALA A 166 -2.14 8.16 17.00
N SER A 167 -2.81 9.06 17.74
CA SER A 167 -3.39 8.78 19.07
C SER A 167 -4.89 8.45 19.08
N ALA A 168 -5.61 8.76 17.99
CA ALA A 168 -7.00 8.40 17.70
C ALA A 168 -7.38 6.93 18.01
N GLU A 169 -7.98 6.61 19.16
CA GLU A 169 -8.55 5.28 19.44
C GLU A 169 -9.91 5.07 18.76
N SER A 170 -10.21 3.82 18.36
CA SER A 170 -11.54 3.46 17.90
C SER A 170 -12.55 3.66 19.04
N PHE A 171 -13.61 4.42 18.80
CA PHE A 171 -14.77 4.58 19.70
C PHE A 171 -14.62 5.40 21.00
N ILE A 172 -13.44 5.90 21.41
CA ILE A 172 -13.35 6.82 22.57
C ILE A 172 -13.62 8.27 22.15
N ALA A 173 -14.88 8.56 21.86
CA ALA A 173 -15.38 9.94 21.83
C ALA A 173 -16.73 10.08 22.56
N ALA A 174 -16.96 9.28 23.60
CA ALA A 174 -18.16 9.37 24.44
C ALA A 174 -17.95 10.19 25.74
N SER A 175 -16.78 10.79 25.96
CA SER A 175 -16.49 11.57 27.18
C SER A 175 -16.01 13.01 26.96
N ALA A 176 -16.03 13.52 25.73
CA ALA A 176 -15.89 14.97 25.52
C ALA A 176 -17.27 15.62 25.68
N GLY A 177 -17.44 16.38 26.77
CA GLY A 177 -18.64 17.17 27.02
C GLY A 177 -19.04 18.02 25.82
N LYS A 178 -20.34 18.31 25.72
CA LYS A 178 -20.94 19.19 24.72
C LYS A 178 -20.10 20.45 24.53
N ASN A 179 -19.43 20.57 23.38
CA ASN A 179 -19.26 21.75 22.52
C ASN A 179 -17.98 21.58 21.65
N GLU A 180 -18.17 21.69 20.33
CA GLU A 180 -17.22 21.54 19.22
C GLU A 180 -16.71 20.12 18.86
N PRO A 181 -16.70 19.75 17.56
CA PRO A 181 -15.99 18.57 17.09
C PRO A 181 -14.48 18.81 17.26
N THR A 182 -13.89 18.26 18.31
CA THR A 182 -12.43 18.25 18.44
C THR A 182 -11.84 17.40 17.30
N LEU A 183 -10.67 17.79 16.81
CA LEU A 183 -9.98 17.06 15.75
C LEU A 183 -9.82 15.56 16.08
N ASN A 184 -9.49 15.24 17.33
CA ASN A 184 -9.41 13.86 17.81
C ASN A 184 -10.75 13.11 17.68
N ALA A 185 -11.88 13.76 17.99
CA ALA A 185 -13.19 13.14 17.88
C ALA A 185 -13.61 12.94 16.41
N ALA A 186 -13.21 13.84 15.50
CA ALA A 186 -13.42 13.66 14.07
C ALA A 186 -12.59 12.50 13.53
N VAL A 187 -11.29 12.47 13.84
CA VAL A 187 -10.36 11.42 13.41
C VAL A 187 -10.75 10.04 13.96
N ALA A 188 -11.22 9.95 15.20
CA ALA A 188 -11.69 8.70 15.81
C ALA A 188 -12.89 8.08 15.09
N ARG A 189 -13.64 8.86 14.29
CA ARG A 189 -14.78 8.38 13.50
C ARG A 189 -14.39 7.92 12.10
N ILE A 190 -13.15 8.18 11.66
CA ILE A 190 -12.70 7.77 10.33
C ILE A 190 -12.66 6.22 10.30
N PRO A 191 -13.28 5.58 9.30
CA PRO A 191 -13.21 4.12 9.12
C PRO A 191 -11.76 3.61 9.08
N SER A 192 -11.51 2.43 9.64
CA SER A 192 -10.18 1.84 9.78
C SER A 192 -9.36 1.85 8.48
N SER A 193 -9.96 1.44 7.37
CA SER A 193 -9.30 1.42 6.05
C SER A 193 -8.88 2.82 5.58
N LEU A 194 -9.78 3.80 5.65
CA LEU A 194 -9.49 5.19 5.28
C LEU A 194 -8.46 5.82 6.22
N ARG A 195 -8.48 5.43 7.50
CA ARG A 195 -7.52 5.89 8.49
C ARG A 195 -6.12 5.31 8.21
N GLY A 196 -6.02 4.07 7.72
CA GLY A 196 -4.78 3.51 7.19
C GLY A 196 -4.25 4.28 5.97
N GLN A 197 -5.12 4.65 5.03
CA GLN A 197 -4.74 5.47 3.86
C GLN A 197 -4.35 6.91 4.25
N LEU A 198 -5.04 7.54 5.19
CA LEU A 198 -4.64 8.83 5.75
C LEU A 198 -3.24 8.75 6.37
N THR A 199 -2.95 7.66 7.06
CA THR A 199 -1.63 7.43 7.67
C THR A 199 -0.52 7.33 6.64
N GLU A 200 -0.77 6.63 5.53
CA GLU A 200 0.16 6.62 4.38
C GLU A 200 0.41 8.03 3.86
N ALA A 201 -0.65 8.82 3.63
CA ALA A 201 -0.54 10.18 3.09
C ALA A 201 0.28 11.09 4.01
N LEU A 202 0.01 11.06 5.31
CA LEU A 202 0.75 11.82 6.31
C LEU A 202 2.21 11.38 6.39
N CYS A 203 2.49 10.08 6.39
CA CYS A 203 3.85 9.56 6.38
C CYS A 203 4.62 9.99 5.12
N ARG A 204 4.02 9.88 3.92
CA ARG A 204 4.66 10.33 2.68
C ARG A 204 4.93 11.83 2.68
N ALA A 205 3.98 12.65 3.11
CA ALA A 205 4.15 14.09 3.20
C ALA A 205 5.29 14.49 4.13
N GLY A 206 5.39 13.88 5.32
CA GLY A 206 6.50 14.12 6.23
C GLY A 206 7.85 13.67 5.66
N MET A 207 7.87 12.52 4.98
CA MET A 207 9.07 11.95 4.36
C MET A 207 9.55 12.70 3.12
N ALA A 208 8.69 13.49 2.49
CA ALA A 208 9.03 14.35 1.36
C ALA A 208 9.88 15.57 1.77
N SER A 209 10.01 15.85 3.07
CA SER A 209 10.84 16.97 3.53
C SER A 209 12.32 16.77 3.17
N VAL A 210 12.97 17.84 2.71
CA VAL A 210 14.42 17.84 2.47
C VAL A 210 15.25 17.82 3.75
N ASP A 211 14.67 18.16 4.90
CA ASP A 211 15.37 18.15 6.19
C ASP A 211 15.26 16.78 6.89
N LEU A 212 16.40 16.13 7.13
CA LEU A 212 16.47 14.85 7.82
C LEU A 212 15.92 14.90 9.25
N ASN A 213 16.13 16.00 9.98
CA ASN A 213 15.64 16.14 11.35
C ASN A 213 14.12 16.23 11.36
N MET A 214 13.56 17.01 10.44
CA MET A 214 12.12 17.13 10.27
C MET A 214 11.50 15.78 9.90
N ARG A 215 12.08 15.04 8.93
CA ARG A 215 11.61 13.70 8.56
C ARG A 215 11.60 12.74 9.74
N THR A 216 12.68 12.72 10.51
CA THR A 216 12.84 11.82 11.66
C THR A 216 11.82 12.16 12.74
N ALA A 217 11.73 13.42 13.15
CA ALA A 217 10.79 13.87 14.18
C ALA A 217 9.33 13.65 13.77
N HIS A 218 9.00 13.95 12.51
CA HIS A 218 7.66 13.74 11.98
C HIS A 218 7.30 12.25 11.93
N PHE A 219 8.20 11.39 11.46
CA PHE A 219 7.96 9.96 11.42
C PHE A 219 7.75 9.40 12.84
N GLN A 220 8.58 9.78 13.80
CA GLN A 220 8.44 9.37 15.20
C GLN A 220 7.10 9.81 15.79
N ALA A 221 6.70 11.06 15.58
CA ALA A 221 5.40 11.57 16.05
C ALA A 221 4.21 10.77 15.49
N MET A 222 4.35 10.20 14.29
CA MET A 222 3.35 9.32 13.69
C MET A 222 3.45 7.87 14.16
N SER A 223 4.66 7.30 14.21
CA SER A 223 4.87 5.86 14.35
C SER A 223 4.89 5.40 15.81
N GLU A 224 5.51 6.17 16.70
CA GLU A 224 5.68 5.78 18.11
C GLU A 224 4.34 5.61 18.86
N PRO A 225 3.35 6.50 18.73
CA PRO A 225 2.07 6.31 19.42
C PRO A 225 1.31 5.06 18.95
N VAL A 226 1.48 4.69 17.67
CA VAL A 226 0.84 3.53 17.03
C VAL A 226 1.45 2.24 17.56
N GLU A 227 2.78 2.20 17.65
CA GLU A 227 3.49 1.09 18.28
C GLU A 227 3.13 0.97 19.76
N GLN A 228 3.12 2.07 20.51
CA GLN A 228 2.78 2.07 21.93
C GLN A 228 1.37 1.53 22.16
N ARG A 229 0.38 1.92 21.35
CA ARG A 229 -1.00 1.40 21.45
C ARG A 229 -1.05 -0.11 21.20
N LEU A 230 -0.36 -0.60 20.16
CA LEU A 230 -0.28 -2.03 19.90
C LEU A 230 0.39 -2.77 21.08
N GLN A 231 1.50 -2.24 21.59
CA GLN A 231 2.23 -2.80 22.73
C GLN A 231 1.37 -2.84 24.01
N GLN A 232 0.57 -1.80 24.26
CA GLN A 232 -0.35 -1.76 25.41
C GLN A 232 -1.45 -2.83 25.31
N LEU A 233 -2.01 -3.05 24.12
CA LEU A 233 -3.02 -4.09 23.91
C LEU A 233 -2.44 -5.49 24.12
N ILE A 234 -1.28 -5.81 23.53
CA ILE A 234 -0.67 -7.14 23.68
C ILE A 234 -0.13 -7.40 25.09
N ALA A 235 0.16 -6.35 25.86
CA ALA A 235 0.60 -6.46 27.25
C ALA A 235 -0.54 -6.75 28.23
N LEU A 236 -1.81 -6.70 27.79
CA LEU A 236 -2.95 -7.03 28.65
C LEU A 236 -2.85 -8.49 29.14
N PRO A 237 -2.90 -8.75 30.46
CA PRO A 237 -2.79 -10.11 31.00
C PRO A 237 -3.85 -11.08 30.46
N THR A 238 -5.00 -10.55 30.06
CA THR A 238 -6.14 -11.31 29.53
C THR A 238 -6.22 -11.31 28.01
N PHE A 239 -5.21 -10.80 27.29
CA PHE A 239 -5.25 -10.64 25.82
C PHE A 239 -5.64 -11.93 25.08
N GLU A 240 -5.14 -13.08 25.53
CA GLU A 240 -5.41 -14.41 24.94
C GLU A 240 -6.69 -15.06 25.48
N SER A 241 -7.39 -14.42 26.42
CA SER A 241 -8.61 -14.99 27.02
C SER A 241 -9.77 -14.96 26.02
N LYS A 242 -10.65 -15.96 26.08
CA LYS A 242 -11.85 -16.02 25.22
C LYS A 242 -12.75 -14.79 25.35
N GLN A 243 -12.77 -14.14 26.52
CA GLN A 243 -13.56 -12.93 26.72
C GLN A 243 -12.97 -11.75 25.96
N THR A 244 -11.65 -11.54 26.06
CA THR A 244 -10.95 -10.44 25.39
C THR A 244 -10.89 -10.62 23.88
N VAL A 245 -10.70 -11.86 23.39
CA VAL A 245 -10.69 -12.15 21.95
C VAL A 245 -12.02 -11.85 21.27
N ASN A 246 -13.14 -11.93 22.00
CA ASN A 246 -14.48 -11.61 21.50
C ASN A 246 -14.94 -10.18 21.84
N ASP A 247 -14.07 -9.34 22.42
CA ASP A 247 -14.39 -7.95 22.70
C ASP A 247 -14.33 -7.13 21.41
N VAL A 248 -15.50 -6.68 20.93
CA VAL A 248 -15.65 -5.90 19.70
C VAL A 248 -14.78 -4.63 19.72
N ARG A 249 -14.62 -3.97 20.87
CA ARG A 249 -13.83 -2.72 20.94
C ARG A 249 -12.36 -2.98 20.68
N LEU A 250 -11.85 -4.06 21.26
CA LEU A 250 -10.47 -4.48 21.06
C LEU A 250 -10.25 -4.97 19.63
N GLN A 251 -11.20 -5.71 19.06
CA GLN A 251 -11.15 -6.13 17.66
C GLN A 251 -11.09 -4.92 16.72
N GLU A 252 -11.97 -3.93 16.88
CA GLU A 252 -11.98 -2.73 16.05
C GLU A 252 -10.69 -1.88 16.20
N GLU A 253 -10.15 -1.78 17.41
CA GLU A 253 -8.87 -1.13 17.66
C GLU A 253 -7.71 -1.89 16.99
N LEU A 254 -7.69 -3.23 17.06
CA LEU A 254 -6.70 -4.05 16.36
C LEU A 254 -6.79 -3.88 14.84
N LYS A 255 -8.01 -3.92 14.27
CA LYS A 255 -8.25 -3.68 12.83
C LYS A 255 -7.70 -2.31 12.43
N MET A 256 -7.99 -1.28 13.20
CA MET A 256 -7.47 0.06 12.98
C MET A 256 -5.92 0.08 13.02
N LEU A 257 -5.30 -0.52 14.03
CA LEU A 257 -3.84 -0.56 14.14
C LEU A 257 -3.20 -1.35 12.99
N ILE A 258 -3.79 -2.46 12.53
CA ILE A 258 -3.25 -3.20 11.39
C ILE A 258 -3.33 -2.37 10.10
N GLU A 259 -4.41 -1.63 9.89
CA GLU A 259 -4.55 -0.67 8.78
C GLU A 259 -3.53 0.49 8.88
N MET A 260 -3.24 0.97 10.10
CA MET A 260 -2.18 1.94 10.36
C MET A 260 -0.80 1.44 9.94
N TYR A 261 -0.44 0.24 10.38
CA TYR A 261 0.81 -0.41 10.00
C TYR A 261 0.87 -0.61 8.47
N SER A 262 -0.26 -0.92 7.83
CA SER A 262 -0.38 -1.03 6.37
C SER A 262 -0.15 0.31 5.67
N GLY A 263 -0.68 1.41 6.22
CA GLY A 263 -0.41 2.76 5.73
C GLY A 263 1.06 3.16 5.84
N ILE A 264 1.67 2.90 7.01
CA ILE A 264 3.10 3.16 7.24
C ILE A 264 3.95 2.33 6.26
N ALA A 265 3.65 1.04 6.10
CA ALA A 265 4.40 0.16 5.21
C ALA A 265 4.35 0.60 3.73
N ARG A 266 3.19 1.08 3.25
CA ARG A 266 2.99 1.60 1.89
C ARG A 266 3.64 2.96 1.64
N SER A 267 3.97 3.71 2.69
CA SER A 267 4.65 5.00 2.57
C SER A 267 6.15 4.89 2.21
N ALA A 268 6.66 3.68 1.97
CA ALA A 268 8.05 3.43 1.64
C ALA A 268 8.45 3.97 0.26
N GLU A 269 9.48 4.80 0.25
CA GLU A 269 10.10 5.42 -0.92
C GLU A 269 11.63 5.37 -0.76
N PRO A 270 12.43 5.67 -1.81
CA PRO A 270 13.89 5.58 -1.74
C PRO A 270 14.53 6.37 -0.59
N ASN A 271 13.90 7.44 -0.13
CA ASN A 271 14.41 8.30 0.94
C ASN A 271 13.84 7.97 2.34
N SER A 272 12.85 7.09 2.44
CA SER A 272 12.13 6.77 3.67
C SER A 272 12.17 5.30 4.07
N HIS A 273 12.52 4.40 3.13
CA HIS A 273 12.44 2.95 3.33
C HIS A 273 13.17 2.47 4.59
N THR A 274 14.35 3.01 4.91
CA THR A 274 15.14 2.59 6.09
C THR A 274 14.37 2.77 7.40
N ALA A 275 13.73 3.93 7.60
CA ALA A 275 12.98 4.22 8.82
C ALA A 275 11.72 3.36 8.90
N ILE A 276 11.02 3.19 7.77
CA ILE A 276 9.79 2.40 7.69
C ILE A 276 10.07 0.92 7.92
N THR A 277 11.13 0.38 7.32
CA THR A 277 11.57 -1.01 7.55
C THR A 277 11.95 -1.22 9.01
N ALA A 278 12.72 -0.31 9.61
CA ALA A 278 13.10 -0.41 11.02
C ALA A 278 11.89 -0.45 11.96
N PHE A 279 10.80 0.23 11.60
CA PHE A 279 9.54 0.22 12.34
C PHE A 279 8.69 -1.04 12.09
N CYS A 280 8.51 -1.45 10.83
CA CYS A 280 7.61 -2.56 10.49
C CYS A 280 8.21 -3.95 10.79
N LEU A 281 9.53 -4.12 10.64
CA LEU A 281 10.18 -5.43 10.74
C LEU A 281 10.00 -6.10 12.11
N PRO A 282 10.15 -5.39 13.26
CA PRO A 282 9.90 -5.96 14.58
C PRO A 282 8.43 -6.30 14.84
N ALA A 283 7.49 -5.64 14.15
CA ALA A 283 6.06 -5.87 14.32
C ALA A 283 5.57 -7.17 13.65
N LEU A 284 6.27 -7.66 12.62
CA LEU A 284 5.89 -8.88 11.89
C LEU A 284 5.61 -10.10 12.80
N PRO A 285 6.53 -10.56 13.67
CA PRO A 285 6.26 -11.69 14.54
C PRO A 285 5.11 -11.45 15.53
N VAL A 286 4.93 -10.21 15.99
CA VAL A 286 3.83 -9.82 16.88
C VAL A 286 2.49 -9.96 16.14
N ILE A 287 2.42 -9.46 14.90
CA ILE A 287 1.22 -9.52 14.07
C ILE A 287 0.88 -10.98 13.70
N VAL A 288 1.87 -11.84 13.44
CA VAL A 288 1.62 -13.29 13.27
C VAL A 288 1.03 -13.92 14.54
N LYS A 289 1.50 -13.51 15.72
CA LYS A 289 0.92 -14.00 16.98
C LYS A 289 -0.54 -13.53 17.13
N ILE A 290 -0.86 -12.28 16.77
CA ILE A 290 -2.23 -11.75 16.76
C ILE A 290 -3.10 -12.59 15.82
N PHE A 291 -2.64 -12.89 14.61
CA PHE A 291 -3.35 -13.77 13.68
C PHE A 291 -3.69 -15.14 14.31
N GLN A 292 -2.74 -15.72 15.05
CA GLN A 292 -2.94 -17.01 15.73
C GLN A 292 -3.91 -16.95 16.91
N ILE A 293 -4.09 -15.79 17.56
CA ILE A 293 -5.02 -15.61 18.68
C ILE A 293 -6.44 -15.33 18.17
N PHE A 294 -6.56 -14.48 17.14
CA PHE A 294 -7.84 -13.97 16.62
C PHE A 294 -8.38 -14.79 15.44
N GLN A 295 -8.16 -16.11 15.44
CA GLN A 295 -8.51 -17.00 14.32
C GLN A 295 -10.01 -17.05 13.98
N GLY A 296 -10.87 -16.57 14.89
CA GLY A 296 -12.32 -16.51 14.71
C GLY A 296 -12.82 -15.26 13.99
N ASP A 297 -11.98 -14.25 13.79
CA ASP A 297 -12.33 -13.00 13.09
C ASP A 297 -11.70 -12.99 11.69
N SER A 298 -12.52 -13.19 10.66
CA SER A 298 -12.08 -13.23 9.26
C SER A 298 -11.56 -11.88 8.77
N GLN A 299 -12.06 -10.76 9.30
CA GLN A 299 -11.60 -9.43 8.92
C GLN A 299 -10.20 -9.16 9.44
N ILE A 300 -9.91 -9.49 10.71
CA ILE A 300 -8.56 -9.38 11.27
C ILE A 300 -7.59 -10.27 10.47
N ALA A 301 -7.99 -11.51 10.16
CA ALA A 301 -7.19 -12.40 9.34
C ALA A 301 -6.86 -11.79 7.97
N ASN A 302 -7.85 -11.24 7.26
CA ASN A 302 -7.69 -10.62 5.96
C ASN A 302 -6.82 -9.36 6.00
N LEU A 303 -7.00 -8.50 7.01
CA LEU A 303 -6.18 -7.30 7.19
C LEU A 303 -4.71 -7.65 7.45
N ILE A 304 -4.43 -8.69 8.24
CA ILE A 304 -3.06 -9.14 8.49
C ILE A 304 -2.42 -9.69 7.21
N LEU A 305 -3.14 -10.52 6.45
CA LEU A 305 -2.64 -11.01 5.16
C LEU A 305 -2.37 -9.86 4.19
N ASN A 306 -3.28 -8.89 4.11
CA ASN A 306 -3.12 -7.72 3.27
C ASN A 306 -1.93 -6.85 3.71
N PHE A 307 -1.74 -6.62 5.02
CA PHE A 307 -0.58 -5.93 5.55
C PHE A 307 0.74 -6.55 5.06
N PHE A 308 0.86 -7.88 5.13
CA PHE A 308 2.04 -8.59 4.63
C PHE A 308 2.21 -8.41 3.11
N CYS A 309 1.13 -8.50 2.34
CA CYS A 309 1.17 -8.27 0.89
C CYS A 309 1.72 -6.88 0.55
N LEU A 310 1.14 -5.86 1.19
CA LEU A 310 1.47 -4.45 0.97
C LEU A 310 2.89 -4.12 1.44
N MET A 311 3.32 -4.68 2.57
CA MET A 311 4.69 -4.49 3.07
C MET A 311 5.72 -5.09 2.11
N VAL A 312 5.49 -6.32 1.64
CA VAL A 312 6.39 -6.96 0.66
C VAL A 312 6.36 -6.16 -0.64
N GLU A 313 5.19 -5.83 -1.18
CA GLU A 313 5.07 -5.07 -2.42
C GLU A 313 5.82 -3.73 -2.38
N ALA A 314 5.65 -2.97 -1.30
CA ALA A 314 6.24 -1.63 -1.17
C ALA A 314 7.73 -1.64 -0.83
N GLN A 315 8.22 -2.62 -0.05
CA GLN A 315 9.56 -2.56 0.54
C GLN A 315 10.56 -3.60 0.05
N LEU A 316 10.10 -4.65 -0.63
CA LEU A 316 10.95 -5.79 -1.01
C LEU A 316 12.18 -5.41 -1.81
N CYS A 317 12.08 -4.41 -2.68
CA CYS A 317 13.20 -3.92 -3.50
C CYS A 317 14.30 -3.20 -2.69
N TYR A 318 14.01 -2.78 -1.46
CA TYR A 318 14.94 -2.06 -0.60
C TYR A 318 15.59 -2.95 0.48
N PHE A 319 15.14 -4.19 0.65
CA PHE A 319 15.62 -5.02 1.75
C PHE A 319 17.03 -5.56 1.52
N PRO A 320 17.94 -5.44 2.51
CA PRO A 320 19.13 -6.25 2.52
C PRO A 320 18.78 -7.73 2.77
N PRO A 321 19.64 -8.69 2.39
CA PRO A 321 19.36 -10.12 2.50
C PRO A 321 18.94 -10.58 3.91
N ARG A 322 19.50 -9.97 4.96
CA ARG A 322 19.16 -10.25 6.36
C ARG A 322 17.70 -9.91 6.68
N ASP A 323 17.22 -8.77 6.21
CA ASP A 323 15.88 -8.29 6.56
C ASP A 323 14.84 -8.99 5.67
N ALA A 324 15.19 -9.26 4.41
CA ALA A 324 14.40 -10.13 3.54
C ALA A 324 14.16 -11.51 4.16
N LEU A 325 15.20 -12.13 4.77
CA LEU A 325 15.07 -13.40 5.50
C LEU A 325 14.03 -13.34 6.64
N GLN A 326 14.01 -12.24 7.39
CA GLN A 326 13.05 -12.06 8.47
C GLN A 326 11.62 -11.95 7.93
N VAL A 327 11.44 -11.21 6.83
CA VAL A 327 10.15 -11.11 6.13
C VAL A 327 9.69 -12.47 5.61
N TYR A 328 10.58 -13.27 5.01
CA TYR A 328 10.26 -14.64 4.58
C TYR A 328 9.87 -15.53 5.75
N THR A 329 10.63 -15.48 6.84
CA THR A 329 10.35 -16.29 8.05
C THR A 329 8.97 -15.95 8.60
N ALA A 330 8.66 -14.65 8.73
CA ALA A 330 7.36 -14.21 9.23
C ALA A 330 6.21 -14.59 8.28
N SER A 331 6.41 -14.42 6.98
CA SER A 331 5.43 -14.78 5.95
C SER A 331 5.15 -16.28 5.94
N ASP A 332 6.19 -17.11 6.02
CA ASP A 332 6.07 -18.56 6.13
C ASP A 332 5.29 -18.98 7.39
N ASN A 333 5.58 -18.36 8.54
CA ASN A 333 4.83 -18.60 9.77
C ASN A 333 3.36 -18.20 9.65
N LEU A 334 3.06 -17.08 9.00
CA LEU A 334 1.71 -16.61 8.74
C LEU A 334 0.93 -17.56 7.84
N ILE A 335 1.54 -17.97 6.72
CA ILE A 335 0.94 -18.89 5.75
C ILE A 335 0.64 -20.23 6.42
N ARG A 336 1.59 -20.78 7.18
CA ARG A 336 1.37 -22.02 7.94
C ARG A 336 0.25 -21.86 8.97
N ALA A 337 0.17 -20.72 9.66
CA ALA A 337 -0.89 -20.45 10.61
C ALA A 337 -2.26 -20.39 9.93
N TYR A 338 -2.39 -19.66 8.82
CA TYR A 338 -3.63 -19.58 8.06
C TYR A 338 -4.10 -20.96 7.63
N CYS A 339 -3.21 -21.76 7.07
CA CYS A 339 -3.61 -23.03 6.51
C CYS A 339 -3.93 -24.08 7.57
N ARG A 340 -3.23 -24.08 8.72
CA ARG A 340 -3.64 -24.89 9.88
C ARG A 340 -5.07 -24.57 10.34
N ASN A 341 -5.48 -23.31 10.25
CA ASN A 341 -6.79 -22.86 10.72
C ASN A 341 -7.93 -23.15 9.72
N ASN A 342 -7.57 -23.38 8.45
CA ASN A 342 -8.53 -23.60 7.36
C ASN A 342 -8.50 -25.04 6.79
N LEU A 343 -7.45 -25.83 7.04
CA LEU A 343 -7.39 -27.25 6.72
C LEU A 343 -8.44 -28.03 7.53
N GLY A 344 -9.53 -28.42 6.88
CA GLY A 344 -10.57 -29.30 7.43
C GLY A 344 -11.93 -28.62 7.72
N LYS A 345 -12.06 -27.31 7.57
CA LYS A 345 -13.36 -26.64 7.62
C LYS A 345 -14.09 -26.85 6.29
N LYS A 346 -15.01 -27.82 6.22
CA LYS A 346 -16.00 -27.87 5.14
C LYS A 346 -16.99 -26.72 5.35
N SER A 347 -16.92 -25.71 4.49
CA SER A 347 -17.87 -24.60 4.47
C SER A 347 -19.28 -25.14 4.24
N LEU A 348 -20.22 -24.80 5.13
CA LEU A 348 -21.64 -25.19 5.03
C LEU A 348 -22.53 -24.01 4.60
N LEU A 349 -21.95 -22.84 4.30
CA LEU A 349 -22.65 -21.58 4.02
C LEU A 349 -21.98 -20.84 2.86
N ASP A 350 -22.78 -20.29 1.94
CA ASP A 350 -22.31 -19.58 0.73
C ASP A 350 -21.42 -18.35 1.06
N ASP A 351 -21.69 -17.60 2.13
CA ASP A 351 -20.88 -16.42 2.53
C ASP A 351 -19.44 -16.79 2.97
N ALA A 352 -19.24 -18.00 3.48
CA ALA A 352 -17.92 -18.47 3.90
C ALA A 352 -17.03 -18.84 2.70
N GLU A 353 -17.58 -19.01 1.49
CA GLU A 353 -16.77 -19.21 0.28
C GLU A 353 -16.13 -17.90 -0.20
N GLU A 354 -16.86 -16.77 -0.16
CA GLU A 354 -16.32 -15.45 -0.51
C GLU A 354 -15.22 -14.99 0.45
N GLU A 355 -15.41 -15.17 1.76
CA GLU A 355 -14.38 -14.83 2.76
C GLU A 355 -13.12 -15.69 2.62
N ASN A 356 -13.29 -16.99 2.34
CA ASN A 356 -12.17 -17.89 2.03
C ASN A 356 -11.46 -17.47 0.74
N TYR A 357 -12.19 -17.00 -0.27
CA TYR A 357 -11.60 -16.51 -1.52
C TYR A 357 -10.71 -15.29 -1.29
N VAL A 358 -11.15 -14.31 -0.47
CA VAL A 358 -10.35 -13.10 -0.16
C VAL A 358 -9.03 -13.47 0.53
N GLY A 359 -9.08 -14.32 1.55
CA GLY A 359 -7.87 -14.77 2.25
C GLY A 359 -6.93 -15.57 1.34
N LEU A 360 -7.49 -16.42 0.49
CA LEU A 360 -6.74 -17.21 -0.48
C LEU A 360 -6.13 -16.35 -1.59
N LEU A 361 -6.83 -15.31 -2.06
CA LEU A 361 -6.31 -14.31 -2.99
C LEU A 361 -5.15 -13.55 -2.36
N ALA A 362 -5.29 -13.09 -1.11
CA ALA A 362 -4.21 -12.42 -0.40
C ALA A 362 -2.98 -13.32 -0.23
N LEU A 363 -3.18 -14.62 0.06
CA LEU A 363 -2.06 -15.57 0.12
C LEU A 363 -1.37 -15.72 -1.23
N LEU A 364 -2.12 -15.85 -2.32
CA LEU A 364 -1.54 -15.93 -3.67
C LEU A 364 -0.81 -14.65 -4.06
N THR A 365 -1.34 -13.49 -3.67
CA THR A 365 -0.70 -12.19 -3.90
C THR A 365 0.58 -12.08 -3.08
N LEU A 366 0.55 -12.43 -1.79
CA LEU A 366 1.74 -12.47 -0.94
C LEU A 366 2.79 -13.40 -1.55
N LEU A 367 2.37 -14.61 -1.91
CA LEU A 367 3.22 -15.61 -2.55
C LEU A 367 3.74 -15.11 -3.91
N SER A 368 2.92 -14.44 -4.71
CA SER A 368 3.32 -13.82 -5.98
C SER A 368 4.38 -12.75 -5.75
N HIS A 369 4.21 -11.85 -4.77
CA HIS A 369 5.20 -10.84 -4.43
C HIS A 369 6.50 -11.46 -3.92
N LEU A 370 6.42 -12.50 -3.08
CA LEU A 370 7.57 -13.28 -2.67
C LEU A 370 8.19 -14.08 -3.84
N VAL A 371 7.40 -14.40 -4.88
CA VAL A 371 7.86 -15.08 -6.11
C VAL A 371 8.40 -14.11 -7.17
N GLN A 372 8.02 -12.84 -7.14
CA GLN A 372 8.74 -11.79 -7.89
C GLN A 372 10.17 -11.61 -7.37
N VAL A 373 10.51 -12.21 -6.23
CA VAL A 373 11.88 -12.38 -5.73
C VAL A 373 12.59 -13.55 -6.42
N ILE A 374 11.91 -14.51 -7.05
CA ILE A 374 12.60 -15.58 -7.78
C ILE A 374 13.70 -15.03 -8.73
N PRO A 375 13.47 -13.97 -9.54
CA PRO A 375 14.54 -13.36 -10.33
C PRO A 375 15.64 -12.68 -9.50
N LEU A 376 15.36 -12.26 -8.26
CA LEU A 376 16.32 -11.67 -7.33
C LEU A 376 17.08 -12.75 -6.52
N MET A 377 16.53 -13.96 -6.38
CA MET A 377 17.13 -15.13 -5.73
C MET A 377 18.17 -15.78 -6.65
N THR A 378 19.28 -15.07 -6.83
CA THR A 378 20.45 -15.58 -7.56
C THR A 378 21.08 -16.78 -6.84
N GLU A 379 21.84 -17.62 -7.56
CA GLU A 379 22.61 -18.72 -6.95
C GLU A 379 23.48 -18.25 -5.77
N GLN A 380 23.99 -17.01 -5.83
CA GLN A 380 24.81 -16.42 -4.77
C GLN A 380 24.01 -16.15 -3.49
N LEU A 381 22.74 -15.75 -3.61
CA LEU A 381 21.85 -15.55 -2.46
C LEU A 381 21.32 -16.89 -1.93
N LEU A 382 21.08 -17.88 -2.78
CA LEU A 382 20.71 -19.23 -2.36
C LEU A 382 21.87 -20.01 -1.67
N ALA A 383 23.09 -19.48 -1.70
CA ALA A 383 24.20 -20.02 -0.91
C ALA A 383 24.03 -19.80 0.61
N TYR A 384 23.17 -18.87 1.04
CA TYR A 384 22.87 -18.65 2.45
C TYR A 384 21.92 -19.75 2.98
N PRO A 385 22.36 -20.64 3.90
CA PRO A 385 21.62 -21.88 4.23
C PRO A 385 20.24 -21.66 4.86
N SER A 386 20.08 -20.60 5.66
CA SER A 386 18.79 -20.24 6.25
C SER A 386 17.82 -19.71 5.20
N LEU A 387 18.33 -18.90 4.27
CA LEU A 387 17.56 -18.29 3.19
C LEU A 387 17.08 -19.34 2.19
N SER A 388 17.97 -20.24 1.75
CA SER A 388 17.59 -21.32 0.83
C SER A 388 16.57 -22.26 1.46
N LYS A 389 16.76 -22.64 2.73
CA LYS A 389 15.78 -23.49 3.43
C LYS A 389 14.40 -22.86 3.49
N GLN A 390 14.31 -21.57 3.82
CA GLN A 390 13.02 -20.88 3.91
C GLN A 390 12.37 -20.69 2.54
N TYR A 391 13.15 -20.25 1.55
CA TYR A 391 12.70 -20.08 0.18
C TYR A 391 12.15 -21.38 -0.41
N PHE A 392 12.88 -22.50 -0.30
CA PHE A 392 12.40 -23.78 -0.82
C PHE A 392 11.27 -24.39 -0.01
N THR A 393 11.16 -24.07 1.29
CA THR A 393 9.97 -24.46 2.07
C THR A 393 8.73 -23.70 1.58
N LEU A 394 8.86 -22.40 1.32
CA LEU A 394 7.80 -21.59 0.73
C LEU A 394 7.40 -22.11 -0.65
N VAL A 395 8.37 -22.34 -1.55
CA VAL A 395 8.12 -22.88 -2.90
C VAL A 395 7.43 -24.24 -2.85
N SER A 396 7.89 -25.18 -2.01
CA SER A 396 7.22 -26.48 -1.86
C SER A 396 5.78 -26.33 -1.40
N TYR A 397 5.57 -25.45 -0.42
CA TYR A 397 4.25 -25.17 0.11
C TYR A 397 3.31 -24.53 -0.92
N MET A 398 3.83 -23.57 -1.70
CA MET A 398 3.09 -22.91 -2.77
C MET A 398 2.55 -23.90 -3.78
N VAL A 399 3.38 -24.86 -4.18
CA VAL A 399 2.99 -25.86 -5.15
C VAL A 399 1.97 -26.83 -4.59
N GLU A 400 2.18 -27.29 -3.35
CA GLU A 400 1.28 -28.24 -2.69
C GLU A 400 -0.13 -27.67 -2.51
N VAL A 401 -0.24 -26.40 -2.12
CA VAL A 401 -1.52 -25.80 -1.76
C VAL A 401 -2.20 -25.08 -2.93
N TYR A 402 -1.42 -24.52 -3.85
CA TYR A 402 -1.94 -23.65 -4.92
C TYR A 402 -1.55 -24.10 -6.32
N GLY A 403 -1.27 -25.39 -6.53
CA GLY A 403 -0.89 -25.96 -7.82
C GLY A 403 -1.76 -25.50 -9.00
N GLU A 404 -3.07 -25.37 -8.80
CA GLU A 404 -4.00 -24.94 -9.87
C GLU A 404 -3.81 -23.49 -10.31
N LYS A 405 -3.38 -22.61 -9.40
CA LYS A 405 -3.22 -21.18 -9.65
C LYS A 405 -1.80 -20.80 -10.04
N LEU A 406 -0.83 -21.69 -9.81
CA LEU A 406 0.50 -21.54 -10.40
C LEU A 406 0.47 -21.57 -11.94
N VAL A 407 -0.57 -22.19 -12.52
CA VAL A 407 -0.80 -22.22 -13.97
C VAL A 407 -1.29 -20.88 -14.52
N SER A 408 -1.74 -19.93 -13.68
CA SER A 408 -2.06 -18.58 -14.15
C SER A 408 -0.86 -17.63 -14.11
N LEU A 409 0.32 -18.09 -13.68
CA LEU A 409 1.55 -17.29 -13.70
C LEU A 409 2.01 -17.03 -15.14
N SER A 410 2.72 -15.91 -15.35
CA SER A 410 3.39 -15.67 -16.62
C SER A 410 4.43 -16.75 -16.89
N SER A 411 4.63 -17.08 -18.16
CA SER A 411 5.58 -18.10 -18.59
C SER A 411 7.00 -17.87 -18.04
N GLU A 412 7.42 -16.60 -17.93
CA GLU A 412 8.72 -16.20 -17.37
C GLU A 412 8.86 -16.54 -15.88
N LEU A 413 7.85 -16.21 -15.06
CA LEU A 413 7.87 -16.52 -13.62
C LEU A 413 7.83 -18.03 -13.36
N PHE A 414 7.05 -18.77 -14.15
CA PHE A 414 6.97 -20.22 -14.05
C PHE A 414 8.29 -20.90 -14.45
N GLN A 415 8.97 -20.43 -15.49
CA GLN A 415 10.31 -20.91 -15.85
C GLN A 415 11.35 -20.64 -14.76
N MET A 416 11.30 -19.47 -14.14
CA MET A 416 12.20 -19.16 -13.03
C MET A 416 11.92 -20.03 -11.80
N LEU A 417 10.66 -20.34 -11.50
CA LEU A 417 10.28 -21.31 -10.45
C LEU A 417 10.87 -22.70 -10.73
N LEU A 418 10.76 -23.19 -11.96
CA LEU A 418 11.37 -24.45 -12.40
C LEU A 418 12.89 -24.42 -12.29
N HIS A 419 13.52 -23.30 -12.66
CA HIS A 419 14.96 -23.12 -12.54
C HIS A 419 15.40 -23.15 -11.07
N SER A 420 14.67 -22.47 -10.18
CA SER A 420 14.89 -22.54 -8.75
C SER A 420 14.75 -23.96 -8.22
N LEU A 421 13.70 -24.70 -8.56
CA LEU A 421 13.56 -26.12 -8.19
C LEU A 421 14.76 -26.95 -8.66
N LEU A 422 15.30 -26.67 -9.85
CA LEU A 422 16.48 -27.34 -10.39
C LEU A 422 17.75 -27.06 -9.57
N VAL A 423 17.92 -25.82 -9.10
CA VAL A 423 18.96 -25.46 -8.12
C VAL A 423 18.73 -26.19 -6.79
N GLY A 424 17.48 -26.27 -6.34
CA GLY A 424 17.07 -26.95 -5.11
C GLY A 424 17.36 -28.45 -5.10
N PHE A 425 17.21 -29.14 -6.23
CA PHE A 425 17.57 -30.57 -6.35
C PHE A 425 19.07 -30.84 -6.14
N ARG A 426 19.92 -29.85 -6.43
CA ARG A 426 21.38 -29.95 -6.33
C ARG A 426 21.93 -29.34 -5.04
N HIS A 427 21.04 -28.88 -4.15
CA HIS A 427 21.44 -28.15 -2.97
C HIS A 427 22.02 -29.09 -1.88
N VAL A 428 22.94 -28.58 -1.07
CA VAL A 428 23.66 -29.36 -0.04
C VAL A 428 22.75 -29.72 1.15
N SER A 429 21.75 -28.90 1.43
CA SER A 429 20.77 -29.14 2.51
C SER A 429 19.71 -30.17 2.10
N VAL A 430 19.62 -31.26 2.86
CA VAL A 430 18.63 -32.33 2.68
C VAL A 430 17.19 -31.81 2.74
N ASP A 431 16.91 -30.84 3.61
CA ASP A 431 15.57 -30.23 3.72
C ASP A 431 15.17 -29.52 2.42
N VAL A 432 16.11 -28.80 1.81
CA VAL A 432 15.89 -28.09 0.54
C VAL A 432 15.64 -29.08 -0.59
N VAL A 433 16.45 -30.13 -0.66
CA VAL A 433 16.30 -31.19 -1.67
C VAL A 433 14.93 -31.86 -1.52
N ARG A 434 14.55 -32.25 -0.29
CA ARG A 434 13.25 -32.86 -0.01
C ARG A 434 12.10 -31.96 -0.42
N ASN A 435 12.11 -30.70 -0.01
CA ASN A 435 11.08 -29.72 -0.35
C ASN A 435 10.99 -29.51 -1.88
N SER A 436 12.11 -29.49 -2.58
CA SER A 436 12.14 -29.35 -4.04
C SER A 436 11.50 -30.57 -4.72
N PHE A 437 11.82 -31.80 -4.28
CA PHE A 437 11.23 -33.02 -4.81
C PHE A 437 9.73 -33.15 -4.48
N GLN A 438 9.32 -32.72 -3.29
CA GLN A 438 7.92 -32.65 -2.90
C GLN A 438 7.16 -31.70 -3.83
N ALA A 439 7.68 -30.49 -4.06
CA ALA A 439 7.12 -29.55 -5.02
C ALA A 439 6.98 -30.18 -6.42
N LEU A 440 8.03 -30.85 -6.92
CA LEU A 440 7.97 -31.51 -8.22
C LEU A 440 6.87 -32.59 -8.28
N GLY A 441 6.75 -33.40 -7.24
CA GLY A 441 5.72 -34.43 -7.12
C GLY A 441 4.31 -33.86 -7.12
N GLU A 442 4.09 -32.71 -6.46
CA GLU A 442 2.80 -32.03 -6.44
C GLU A 442 2.47 -31.38 -7.80
N LEU A 443 3.44 -30.75 -8.48
CA LEU A 443 3.25 -30.27 -9.86
C LEU A 443 2.87 -31.41 -10.82
N ALA A 444 3.55 -32.55 -10.70
CA ALA A 444 3.28 -33.75 -11.47
C ALA A 444 1.87 -34.29 -11.22
N THR A 445 1.49 -34.39 -9.95
CA THR A 445 0.17 -34.87 -9.53
C THR A 445 -0.93 -33.94 -10.03
N TYR A 446 -0.70 -32.62 -9.95
CA TYR A 446 -1.61 -31.63 -10.50
C TYR A 446 -1.77 -31.76 -12.01
N HIS A 447 -0.67 -31.86 -12.76
CA HIS A 447 -0.71 -32.01 -14.21
C HIS A 447 -1.46 -33.28 -14.63
N TRP A 448 -1.20 -34.39 -13.94
CA TRP A 448 -1.88 -35.65 -14.17
C TRP A 448 -3.40 -35.54 -13.93
N LYS A 449 -3.82 -34.90 -12.83
CA LYS A 449 -5.25 -34.64 -12.56
C LYS A 449 -5.88 -33.73 -13.62
N ALA A 450 -5.18 -32.67 -14.02
CA ALA A 450 -5.66 -31.76 -15.06
C ALA A 450 -5.83 -32.46 -16.41
N MET A 451 -4.91 -33.37 -16.77
CA MET A 451 -5.05 -34.21 -17.97
C MET A 451 -6.27 -35.15 -17.90
N GLN A 452 -6.56 -35.73 -16.73
CA GLN A 452 -7.77 -36.54 -16.54
C GLN A 452 -9.06 -35.72 -16.73
N ASP A 453 -9.04 -34.46 -16.31
CA ASP A 453 -10.17 -33.51 -16.43
C ASP A 453 -10.23 -32.78 -17.78
N GLN A 454 -9.43 -33.18 -18.78
CA GLN A 454 -9.31 -32.54 -20.10
C GLN A 454 -8.94 -31.05 -20.06
N LYS A 455 -8.27 -30.60 -19.00
CA LYS A 455 -7.72 -29.24 -18.88
C LYS A 455 -6.26 -29.23 -19.37
N PRO A 456 -5.75 -28.09 -19.87
CA PRO A 456 -4.38 -27.99 -20.39
C PRO A 456 -3.30 -28.21 -19.31
N GLY A 457 -3.62 -28.17 -18.01
CA GLY A 457 -2.65 -28.39 -16.94
C GLY A 457 -1.46 -27.43 -17.02
N LEU A 458 -0.23 -27.94 -16.83
CA LEU A 458 1.00 -27.15 -16.93
C LEU A 458 1.35 -26.69 -18.36
N ASP A 459 0.68 -27.22 -19.40
CA ASP A 459 0.94 -26.83 -20.79
C ASP A 459 0.44 -25.42 -21.10
N ALA A 460 -0.40 -24.83 -20.24
CA ALA A 460 -0.87 -23.44 -20.38
C ALA A 460 0.20 -22.39 -20.00
N THR A 461 1.20 -22.74 -19.17
CA THR A 461 2.26 -21.82 -18.73
C THR A 461 3.59 -22.03 -19.44
N LEU A 462 3.80 -23.19 -20.05
CA LEU A 462 4.96 -23.45 -20.88
C LEU A 462 4.79 -22.67 -22.20
N PRO A 463 5.81 -21.95 -22.67
CA PRO A 463 5.72 -21.30 -23.98
C PRO A 463 5.47 -22.42 -24.99
N THR A 464 4.33 -22.31 -25.71
CA THR A 464 4.04 -23.22 -26.81
C THR A 464 5.27 -23.25 -27.68
N ALA A 465 5.88 -24.43 -27.81
CA ALA A 465 6.98 -24.63 -28.74
C ALA A 465 6.48 -24.09 -30.08
N SER A 466 7.04 -22.96 -30.51
CA SER A 466 6.76 -22.39 -31.81
C SER A 466 6.98 -23.51 -32.81
N ARG A 467 5.89 -23.95 -33.44
CA ARG A 467 5.96 -24.79 -34.63
C ARG A 467 6.66 -23.95 -35.68
N ASP A 468 7.97 -24.02 -35.73
CA ASP A 468 8.72 -23.47 -36.84
C ASP A 468 8.31 -24.21 -38.11
N ILE A 469 8.08 -23.42 -39.16
CA ILE A 469 7.49 -23.79 -40.46
C ILE A 469 8.33 -24.83 -41.25
N TYR A 470 9.43 -25.32 -40.70
CA TYR A 470 10.29 -26.33 -41.30
C TYR A 470 10.68 -27.36 -40.24
N GLY A 471 9.96 -28.49 -40.21
CA GLY A 471 10.06 -29.52 -39.17
C GLY A 471 11.44 -30.16 -38.98
N VAL A 472 12.29 -29.50 -38.19
CA VAL A 472 13.53 -30.04 -37.65
C VAL A 472 13.58 -29.75 -36.14
N PRO A 473 13.80 -30.76 -35.27
CA PRO A 473 13.85 -30.54 -33.83
C PRO A 473 15.15 -29.85 -33.40
N ALA A 474 15.04 -28.78 -32.60
CA ALA A 474 16.15 -28.19 -31.88
C ALA A 474 16.66 -29.14 -30.77
N PRO A 475 17.97 -29.27 -30.55
CA PRO A 475 18.48 -30.25 -29.60
C PRO A 475 18.63 -29.65 -28.18
N TYR A 476 18.32 -30.51 -27.20
CA TYR A 476 18.65 -30.44 -25.77
C TYR A 476 17.73 -29.65 -24.82
N LEU A 477 16.67 -30.34 -24.35
CA LEU A 477 16.37 -30.59 -22.93
C LEU A 477 15.64 -31.95 -22.85
N PRO A 478 15.90 -32.82 -21.86
CA PRO A 478 15.40 -34.19 -21.86
C PRO A 478 13.90 -34.23 -21.51
N TYR A 479 13.06 -34.08 -22.52
CA TYR A 479 11.64 -34.46 -22.44
C TYR A 479 11.54 -35.99 -22.44
N GLY A 480 11.48 -36.56 -21.23
CA GLY A 480 11.35 -38.01 -21.05
C GLY A 480 11.02 -38.45 -19.63
N ALA A 481 10.41 -37.61 -18.79
CA ALA A 481 10.05 -37.97 -17.41
C ALA A 481 8.54 -38.03 -17.14
N PHE A 482 7.69 -37.63 -18.11
CA PHE A 482 6.23 -37.69 -17.97
C PHE A 482 5.59 -38.36 -19.19
N ARG A 483 5.90 -39.65 -19.36
CA ARG A 483 5.04 -40.60 -20.08
C ARG A 483 4.96 -41.89 -19.31
#